data_AF-A0A957HT74-F1
#
_entry.id   AF-A0A957HT74-F1
#
_cell.length_a   1.000
_cell.length_b   1.000
_cell.length_c   1.000
_cell.angle_alpha   90.00
_cell.angle_beta   90.00
_cell.angle_gamma   90.00
#
_symmetry.space_group_name_H-M   'P 1'
#
loop_
_entity.id
_entity.type
_entity.pdbx_description
1 polymer ?
#
loop_
_entity_poly.entity_id
_entity_poly.type
_entity_poly.pdbx_seq_one_letter_code
_entity_poly.pdbx_strand_id
1 'polypeptide(L)'
;MREKTLKTALLSNATFSTVSGLIFIIFGQFVANLIGISAPIVYQIIGMGLVLFGGFVAWTATRKPINTFIASLISVADFLWVIGTILLIASAFRLLNPGGIAVLLAIAAIVLFFGLRQLHDIGKVYEVPGKTNVHKMCVVVQTPEPADKLWPIVADLVNIKMYSPNLTKVILRENGSIVNICVVYKLSVC
;
A
#
# COMPACT_ATOMS: atom_id res chain seq x y z
N MET A 1 -15.25 0.27 10.13
CA MET A 1 -15.70 0.85 8.83
C MET A 1 -14.54 1.24 7.91
N ARG A 2 -13.46 1.86 8.40
CA ARG A 2 -12.36 2.39 7.57
C ARG A 2 -11.44 1.32 6.94
N GLU A 3 -11.25 0.20 7.62
CA GLU A 3 -10.58 -0.97 7.01
C GLU A 3 -11.36 -1.52 5.80
N LYS A 4 -12.70 -1.37 5.78
CA LYS A 4 -13.52 -1.79 4.63
C LYS A 4 -13.25 -0.94 3.39
N THR A 5 -12.97 0.36 3.53
CA THR A 5 -12.71 1.23 2.38
C THR A 5 -11.34 0.93 1.76
N LEU A 6 -10.32 0.71 2.59
CA LEU A 6 -9.00 0.25 2.12
C LEU A 6 -9.10 -1.12 1.43
N LYS A 7 -9.86 -2.05 2.01
CA LYS A 7 -10.13 -3.36 1.39
C LYS A 7 -10.78 -3.21 0.01
N THR A 8 -11.80 -2.36 -0.12
CA THR A 8 -12.46 -2.11 -1.40
C THR A 8 -11.48 -1.54 -2.42
N ALA A 9 -10.67 -0.55 -2.04
CA ALA A 9 -9.69 0.04 -2.95
C ALA A 9 -8.68 -1.00 -3.48
N LEU A 10 -8.12 -1.83 -2.60
CA LEU A 10 -7.20 -2.90 -2.98
C LEU A 10 -7.87 -3.96 -3.85
N LEU A 11 -9.10 -4.39 -3.53
CA LEU A 11 -9.81 -5.39 -4.35
C LEU A 11 -10.21 -4.85 -5.72
N SER A 12 -10.54 -3.55 -5.83
CA SER A 12 -10.79 -2.91 -7.13
C SER A 12 -9.53 -2.89 -7.98
N ASN A 13 -8.37 -2.54 -7.40
CA ASN A 13 -7.09 -2.60 -8.10
C ASN A 13 -6.76 -4.04 -8.53
N ALA A 14 -6.87 -5.00 -7.61
CA ALA A 14 -6.62 -6.42 -7.91
C ALA A 14 -7.50 -6.92 -9.07
N THR A 15 -8.78 -6.58 -9.07
CA THR A 15 -9.73 -6.97 -10.13
C THR A 15 -9.33 -6.33 -11.44
N PHE A 16 -9.06 -5.03 -11.46
CA PHE A 16 -8.67 -4.31 -12.68
C PHE A 16 -7.38 -4.88 -13.26
N SER A 17 -6.34 -5.02 -12.45
CA SER A 17 -5.05 -5.60 -12.84
C SER A 17 -5.19 -7.02 -13.39
N THR A 18 -6.00 -7.86 -12.75
CA THR A 18 -6.24 -9.24 -13.21
C THR A 18 -6.96 -9.26 -14.56
N VAL A 19 -8.03 -8.46 -14.72
CA VAL A 19 -8.78 -8.38 -15.98
C VAL A 19 -7.90 -7.83 -17.11
N SER A 20 -7.15 -6.76 -16.86
CA SER A 20 -6.18 -6.22 -17.83
C SER A 20 -5.12 -7.25 -18.20
N GLY A 21 -4.60 -7.99 -17.22
CA GLY A 21 -3.63 -9.06 -17.44
C GLY A 21 -4.18 -10.20 -18.30
N LEU A 22 -5.41 -10.65 -18.03
CA LEU A 22 -6.08 -11.67 -18.84
C LEU A 22 -6.32 -11.19 -20.28
N ILE A 23 -6.70 -9.92 -20.46
CA ILE A 23 -6.85 -9.32 -21.80
C ILE A 23 -5.50 -9.34 -22.54
N PHE A 24 -4.41 -9.00 -21.87
CA PHE A 24 -3.07 -9.00 -22.47
C PHE A 24 -2.59 -10.41 -22.84
N ILE A 25 -2.91 -11.41 -22.01
CA ILE A 25 -2.56 -12.82 -22.28
C ILE A 25 -3.35 -13.37 -23.48
N ILE A 26 -4.68 -13.21 -23.46
CA ILE A 26 -5.58 -13.81 -24.45
C ILE A 26 -5.57 -13.04 -25.76
N PHE A 27 -5.55 -11.71 -25.70
CA PHE A 27 -5.68 -10.81 -26.84
C PHE A 27 -4.38 -10.03 -27.14
N GLY A 28 -3.22 -10.59 -26.81
CA GLY A 28 -1.92 -9.91 -26.97
C GLY A 28 -1.65 -9.37 -28.38
N GLN A 29 -2.08 -10.08 -29.44
CA GLN A 29 -1.97 -9.59 -30.81
C GLN A 29 -2.85 -8.37 -31.08
N PHE A 30 -4.08 -8.37 -30.59
CA PHE A 30 -4.99 -7.23 -30.71
C PHE A 30 -4.42 -6.01 -29.97
N VAL A 31 -3.91 -6.21 -28.76
CA VAL A 31 -3.26 -5.15 -27.97
C VAL A 31 -2.03 -4.61 -28.71
N ALA A 32 -1.18 -5.47 -29.26
CA ALA A 32 -0.01 -5.07 -30.05
C ALA A 32 -0.39 -4.17 -31.24
N ASN A 33 -1.43 -4.56 -31.99
CA ASN A 33 -1.94 -3.77 -33.11
C ASN A 33 -2.55 -2.44 -32.67
N LEU A 34 -3.29 -2.44 -31.55
CA LEU A 34 -3.91 -1.24 -30.99
C LEU A 34 -2.87 -0.23 -30.52
N ILE A 35 -1.81 -0.70 -29.86
CA ILE A 35 -0.71 0.13 -29.35
C ILE A 35 0.23 0.59 -30.48
N GLY A 36 0.41 -0.22 -31.52
CA GLY A 36 1.30 0.06 -32.66
C GLY A 36 2.69 -0.60 -32.54
N ILE A 37 2.94 -1.36 -31.47
CA ILE A 37 4.19 -2.11 -31.29
C ILE A 37 3.88 -3.60 -31.48
N SER A 38 4.34 -4.15 -32.60
CA SER A 38 4.06 -5.54 -32.98
C SER A 38 4.93 -6.55 -32.21
N ALA A 39 4.69 -6.69 -30.90
CA ALA A 39 5.38 -7.63 -30.02
C ALA A 39 4.40 -8.37 -29.09
N PRO A 40 3.52 -9.26 -29.61
CA PRO A 40 2.46 -9.90 -28.83
C PRO A 40 2.97 -10.63 -27.57
N ILE A 41 4.13 -11.28 -27.67
CA ILE A 41 4.77 -12.01 -26.57
C ILE A 41 5.08 -11.06 -25.38
N VAL A 42 5.50 -9.83 -25.65
CA VAL A 42 5.80 -8.85 -24.60
C VAL A 42 4.53 -8.51 -23.82
N TYR A 43 3.41 -8.29 -24.52
CA TYR A 43 2.11 -8.05 -23.87
C TYR A 43 1.66 -9.25 -23.05
N GLN A 44 1.84 -10.47 -23.55
CA GLN A 44 1.49 -11.68 -22.79
C GLN A 44 2.31 -11.81 -21.50
N ILE A 45 3.62 -11.54 -21.56
CA ILE A 45 4.50 -11.54 -20.38
C ILE A 45 4.07 -10.47 -19.37
N ILE A 46 3.80 -9.25 -19.85
CA ILE A 46 3.24 -8.19 -19.01
C ILE A 46 1.92 -8.63 -18.38
N GLY A 47 1.05 -9.27 -19.16
CA GLY A 47 -0.23 -9.76 -18.69
C GLY A 47 -0.11 -10.81 -17.58
N MET A 48 0.84 -11.74 -17.70
CA MET A 48 1.17 -12.67 -16.61
C MET A 48 1.63 -11.94 -15.35
N GLY A 49 2.49 -10.94 -15.49
CA GLY A 49 2.91 -10.09 -14.38
C GLY A 49 1.73 -9.38 -13.69
N LEU A 50 0.79 -8.85 -14.48
CA LEU A 50 -0.42 -8.19 -13.96
C LEU A 50 -1.37 -9.15 -13.24
N VAL A 51 -1.53 -10.38 -13.72
CA VAL A 51 -2.34 -11.41 -13.03
C VAL A 51 -1.69 -11.79 -11.68
N LEU A 52 -0.37 -12.01 -11.66
CA LEU A 52 0.36 -12.31 -10.42
C LEU A 52 0.28 -11.14 -9.43
N PHE A 53 0.46 -9.90 -9.92
CA PHE A 53 0.30 -8.70 -9.13
C PHE A 53 -1.13 -8.59 -8.56
N GLY A 54 -2.16 -8.76 -9.40
CA GLY A 54 -3.56 -8.76 -8.96
C GLY A 54 -3.84 -9.79 -7.88
N GLY A 55 -3.30 -11.01 -8.02
CA GLY A 55 -3.36 -12.06 -7.00
C GLY A 55 -2.70 -11.64 -5.68
N PHE A 56 -1.51 -11.04 -5.73
CA PHE A 56 -0.81 -10.51 -4.56
C PHE A 56 -1.58 -9.40 -3.85
N VAL A 57 -2.17 -8.47 -4.61
CA VAL A 57 -3.01 -7.39 -4.06
C VAL A 57 -4.27 -7.97 -3.41
N ALA A 58 -4.96 -8.91 -4.06
CA ALA A 58 -6.14 -9.57 -3.50
C ALA A 58 -5.81 -10.35 -2.21
N TRP A 59 -4.69 -11.05 -2.20
CA TRP A 59 -4.17 -11.74 -1.02
C TRP A 59 -3.91 -10.76 0.13
N THR A 60 -3.28 -9.62 -0.15
CA THR A 60 -3.05 -8.56 0.85
C THR A 60 -4.37 -8.00 1.40
N ALA A 61 -5.35 -7.75 0.52
CA ALA A 61 -6.65 -7.19 0.88
C ALA A 61 -7.54 -8.14 1.72
N THR A 62 -7.23 -9.44 1.73
CA THR A 62 -8.01 -10.44 2.47
C THR A 62 -7.41 -10.79 3.83
N ARG A 63 -6.21 -10.29 4.16
CA ARG A 63 -5.62 -10.42 5.50
C ARG A 63 -6.34 -9.55 6.53
N LYS A 64 -6.36 -10.03 7.78
CA LYS A 64 -6.89 -9.31 8.95
C LYS A 64 -5.83 -9.31 10.06
N PRO A 65 -5.33 -8.15 10.50
CA PRO A 65 -5.55 -6.82 9.91
C PRO A 65 -4.87 -6.70 8.52
N ILE A 66 -5.38 -5.79 7.67
CA ILE A 66 -4.68 -5.44 6.43
C ILE A 66 -3.35 -4.76 6.77
N ASN A 67 -2.25 -5.26 6.20
CA ASN A 67 -0.94 -4.67 6.39
C ASN A 67 -0.83 -3.37 5.57
N THR A 68 -0.86 -2.23 6.26
CA THR A 68 -0.80 -0.88 5.67
C THR A 68 0.53 -0.57 5.02
N PHE A 69 1.64 -1.16 5.50
CA PHE A 69 2.95 -1.01 4.87
C PHE A 69 2.99 -1.69 3.50
N ILE A 70 2.51 -2.94 3.41
CA ILE A 70 2.39 -3.65 2.12
C ILE A 70 1.42 -2.91 1.20
N ALA A 71 0.28 -2.45 1.71
CA ALA A 71 -0.67 -1.66 0.93
C ALA A 71 -0.04 -0.36 0.37
N SER A 72 0.87 0.27 1.12
CA SER A 72 1.64 1.44 0.65
C SER A 72 2.65 1.07 -0.43
N LEU A 73 3.35 -0.07 -0.31
CA LEU A 73 4.24 -0.58 -1.36
C LEU A 73 3.48 -0.88 -2.66
N ILE A 74 2.26 -1.43 -2.56
CA ILE A 74 1.38 -1.64 -3.72
C ILE A 74 1.08 -0.29 -4.39
N SER A 75 0.72 0.75 -3.63
CA SER A 75 0.48 2.09 -4.19
C SER A 75 1.72 2.70 -4.85
N VAL A 76 2.92 2.44 -4.32
CA VAL A 76 4.17 2.86 -4.96
C VAL A 76 4.36 2.13 -6.30
N ALA A 77 4.07 0.82 -6.36
CA ALA A 77 4.11 0.07 -7.61
C ALA A 77 3.11 0.63 -8.65
N ASP A 78 1.90 0.99 -8.21
CA ASP A 78 0.88 1.65 -9.07
C ASP A 78 1.42 2.97 -9.65
N PHE A 79 2.10 3.80 -8.84
CA PHE A 79 2.71 5.04 -9.34
C PHE A 79 3.88 4.78 -10.28
N LEU A 80 4.73 3.80 -10.00
CA LEU A 80 5.81 3.41 -10.90
C LEU A 80 5.28 2.93 -12.24
N TRP A 81 4.16 2.22 -12.26
CA TRP A 81 3.47 1.82 -13.49
C TRP A 81 3.00 3.03 -14.31
N VAL A 82 2.39 4.02 -13.65
CA VAL A 82 1.94 5.27 -14.29
C VAL A 82 3.12 6.05 -14.86
N ILE A 83 4.20 6.22 -14.09
CA ILE A 83 5.43 6.88 -14.53
C ILE A 83 6.03 6.12 -15.72
N GLY A 84 6.13 4.79 -15.63
CA GLY A 84 6.61 3.95 -16.73
C GLY A 84 5.77 4.10 -18.00
N THR A 85 4.45 4.23 -17.87
CA THR A 85 3.54 4.48 -19.00
C THR A 85 3.80 5.84 -19.64
N ILE A 86 3.97 6.90 -18.83
CA ILE A 86 4.28 8.25 -19.33
C ILE A 86 5.63 8.26 -20.04
N LEU A 87 6.65 7.63 -19.46
CA LEU A 87 7.99 7.52 -20.07
C LEU A 87 7.97 6.72 -21.38
N LEU A 88 7.19 5.63 -21.44
CA LEU A 88 6.96 4.87 -22.66
C LEU A 88 6.35 5.76 -23.75
N ILE A 89 5.29 6.51 -23.43
CA ILE A 89 4.64 7.41 -24.39
C ILE A 89 5.61 8.49 -24.85
N ALA A 90 6.36 9.11 -23.94
CA ALA A 90 7.31 10.18 -24.27
C ALA A 90 8.46 9.68 -25.18
N SER A 91 8.99 8.49 -24.91
CA SER A 91 10.11 7.92 -25.67
C SER A 91 9.71 7.29 -27.00
N ALA A 92 8.50 6.71 -27.08
CA ALA A 92 8.01 6.00 -28.26
C ALA A 92 6.87 6.73 -28.99
N PHE A 93 6.64 8.02 -28.72
CA PHE A 93 5.47 8.77 -29.21
C PHE A 93 5.20 8.60 -30.72
N ARG A 94 6.26 8.60 -31.55
CA ARG A 94 6.15 8.47 -33.02
C ARG A 94 5.83 7.05 -33.50
N LEU A 95 6.08 6.05 -32.67
CA LEU A 95 5.85 4.63 -32.98
C LEU A 95 4.49 4.15 -32.50
N LEU A 96 3.88 4.87 -31.55
CA LEU A 96 2.61 4.51 -30.96
C LEU A 96 1.43 5.01 -31.80
N ASN A 97 0.40 4.20 -31.89
CA ASN A 97 -0.85 4.60 -32.50
C ASN A 97 -1.59 5.61 -31.60
N PRO A 98 -2.23 6.66 -32.15
CA PRO A 98 -2.98 7.63 -31.34
C PRO A 98 -4.05 7.01 -30.44
N GLY A 99 -4.78 6.00 -30.97
CA GLY A 99 -5.74 5.23 -30.17
C GLY A 99 -5.08 4.44 -29.03
N GLY A 100 -3.90 3.88 -29.29
CA GLY A 100 -3.09 3.20 -28.28
C GLY A 100 -2.62 4.13 -27.16
N ILE A 101 -2.17 5.34 -27.51
CA ILE A 101 -1.80 6.38 -26.54
C ILE A 101 -2.99 6.73 -25.64
N ALA A 102 -4.18 6.95 -26.21
CA ALA A 102 -5.39 7.25 -25.44
C ALA A 102 -5.74 6.12 -24.46
N VAL A 103 -5.63 4.86 -24.89
CA VAL A 103 -5.87 3.68 -24.04
C VAL A 103 -4.83 3.59 -22.91
N LEU A 104 -3.55 3.77 -23.22
CA LEU A 104 -2.48 3.77 -22.21
C LEU A 104 -2.70 4.86 -21.15
N LEU A 105 -3.07 6.07 -21.57
CA LEU A 105 -3.38 7.17 -20.64
C LEU A 105 -4.63 6.89 -19.79
N ALA A 106 -5.67 6.28 -20.36
CA ALA A 106 -6.86 5.89 -19.62
C ALA A 106 -6.54 4.84 -18.55
N ILE A 107 -5.77 3.82 -18.89
CA ILE A 107 -5.30 2.80 -17.93
C ILE A 107 -4.45 3.46 -16.84
N ALA A 108 -3.50 4.33 -17.21
CA ALA A 108 -2.67 5.04 -16.25
C ALA A 108 -3.49 5.91 -15.29
N ALA A 109 -4.52 6.60 -15.78
CA ALA A 109 -5.42 7.39 -14.94
C ALA A 109 -6.20 6.52 -13.92
N ILE A 110 -6.68 5.35 -14.35
CA ILE A 110 -7.38 4.40 -13.47
C ILE A 110 -6.44 3.85 -12.40
N VAL A 111 -5.23 3.43 -12.77
CA VAL A 111 -4.22 2.92 -11.83
C VAL A 111 -3.77 4.01 -10.85
N LEU A 112 -3.57 5.23 -11.33
CA LEU A 112 -3.27 6.40 -10.48
C LEU A 112 -4.39 6.63 -9.45
N PHE A 113 -5.64 6.55 -9.88
CA PHE A 113 -6.79 6.68 -9.00
C PHE A 113 -6.79 5.62 -7.88
N PHE A 114 -6.47 4.36 -8.20
CA PHE A 114 -6.35 3.31 -7.18
C PHE A 114 -5.21 3.59 -6.19
N GLY A 115 -4.02 3.94 -6.67
CA GLY A 115 -2.88 4.28 -5.82
C GLY A 115 -3.19 5.44 -4.86
N LEU A 116 -3.82 6.51 -5.35
CA LEU A 116 -4.26 7.64 -4.52
C LEU A 116 -5.30 7.22 -3.48
N ARG A 117 -6.29 6.41 -3.88
CA ARG A 117 -7.36 5.95 -3.00
C ARG A 117 -6.82 5.05 -1.87
N GLN A 118 -5.88 4.16 -2.20
CA GLN A 118 -5.20 3.30 -1.23
C GLN A 118 -4.45 4.14 -0.18
N LEU A 119 -3.63 5.11 -0.59
CA LEU A 119 -2.89 5.97 0.35
C LEU A 119 -3.81 6.80 1.24
N HIS A 120 -4.84 7.41 0.66
CA HIS A 120 -5.83 8.16 1.42
C HIS A 120 -6.55 7.28 2.46
N ASP A 121 -6.93 6.05 2.08
CA ASP A 121 -7.61 5.14 3.00
C ASP A 121 -6.68 4.58 4.08
N ILE A 122 -5.38 4.41 3.80
CA ILE A 122 -4.35 4.07 4.81
C ILE A 122 -4.28 5.15 5.90
N GLY A 123 -4.27 6.44 5.54
CA GLY A 123 -4.27 7.53 6.51
C GLY A 123 -5.47 7.47 7.46
N LYS A 124 -6.64 7.10 6.92
CA LYS A 124 -7.88 6.94 7.68
C LYS A 124 -7.91 5.75 8.62
N VAL A 125 -7.11 4.71 8.37
CA VAL A 125 -7.02 3.53 9.26
C VAL A 125 -6.61 3.96 10.67
N TYR A 126 -5.73 4.94 10.79
CA TYR A 126 -5.20 5.39 12.07
C TYR A 126 -5.98 6.53 12.71
N GLU A 127 -6.74 7.31 11.95
CA GLU A 127 -7.50 8.45 12.51
C GLU A 127 -8.52 8.04 13.59
N VAL A 128 -8.69 8.87 14.62
CA VAL A 128 -9.74 8.73 15.64
C VAL A 128 -11.03 9.45 15.18
N PRO A 129 -12.20 8.78 15.16
CA PRO A 129 -13.46 9.44 14.82
C PRO A 129 -13.75 10.65 15.71
N GLY A 130 -14.11 11.78 15.10
CA GLY A 130 -14.47 13.01 15.83
C GLY A 130 -13.30 13.82 16.38
N LYS A 131 -12.04 13.44 16.11
CA LYS A 131 -10.86 14.22 16.52
C LYS A 131 -9.95 14.48 15.32
N THR A 132 -9.61 15.73 15.07
CA THR A 132 -8.65 16.14 14.04
C THR A 132 -7.22 15.90 14.52
N ASN A 133 -6.33 15.44 13.63
CA ASN A 133 -4.92 15.19 13.91
C ASN A 133 -4.64 14.22 15.08
N VAL A 134 -5.60 13.38 15.45
CA VAL A 134 -5.42 12.33 16.45
C VAL A 134 -5.43 10.97 15.77
N HIS A 135 -4.33 10.25 15.93
CA HIS A 135 -4.17 8.90 15.39
C HIS A 135 -4.08 7.87 16.53
N LYS A 136 -4.65 6.68 16.33
CA LYS A 136 -4.67 5.56 17.26
C LYS A 136 -3.90 4.38 16.65
N MET A 137 -2.91 3.91 17.38
CA MET A 137 -2.21 2.66 17.11
C MET A 137 -2.44 1.71 18.29
N CYS A 138 -3.11 0.59 18.04
CA CYS A 138 -3.33 -0.45 19.05
C CYS A 138 -2.38 -1.62 18.77
N VAL A 139 -1.50 -1.90 19.72
CA VAL A 139 -0.68 -3.12 19.72
C VAL A 139 -1.24 -4.02 20.80
N VAL A 140 -1.67 -5.22 20.41
CA VAL A 140 -2.15 -6.24 21.34
C VAL A 140 -1.11 -7.34 21.38
N VAL A 141 -0.53 -7.56 22.56
CA VAL A 141 0.40 -8.65 22.81
C VAL A 141 -0.33 -9.71 23.61
N GLN A 142 -0.45 -10.91 23.05
CA GLN A 142 -0.97 -12.07 23.79
C GLN A 142 0.16 -12.61 24.66
N THR A 143 -0.11 -12.72 25.97
CA THR A 143 0.84 -13.22 26.96
C THR A 143 0.09 -14.17 27.90
N PRO A 144 0.69 -15.31 28.27
CA PRO A 144 0.09 -16.24 29.22
C PRO A 144 0.13 -15.72 30.66
N GLU A 145 0.90 -14.67 30.94
CA GLU A 145 1.06 -14.14 32.29
C GLU A 145 -0.12 -13.27 32.72
N PRO A 146 -0.54 -13.35 33.99
CA PRO A 146 -1.61 -12.53 34.54
C PRO A 146 -1.21 -11.04 34.67
N ALA A 147 -2.23 -10.17 34.71
CA ALA A 147 -2.06 -8.72 34.62
C ALA A 147 -1.25 -8.12 35.79
N ASP A 148 -1.33 -8.71 36.98
CA ASP A 148 -0.60 -8.33 38.20
C ASP A 148 0.92 -8.47 38.04
N LYS A 149 1.40 -9.46 37.28
CA LYS A 149 2.83 -9.61 36.98
C LYS A 149 3.30 -8.71 35.84
N LEU A 150 2.42 -8.42 34.89
CA LEU A 150 2.73 -7.57 33.73
C LEU A 150 2.71 -6.08 34.08
N TRP A 151 1.83 -5.66 34.99
CA TRP A 151 1.63 -4.25 35.29
C TRP A 151 2.89 -3.54 35.80
N PRO A 152 3.70 -4.10 36.71
CA PRO A 152 4.96 -3.47 37.12
C PRO A 152 5.93 -3.24 35.96
N ILE A 153 5.93 -4.10 34.96
CA ILE A 153 6.79 -3.99 33.77
C ILE A 153 6.27 -2.90 32.82
N VAL A 154 4.97 -2.88 32.56
CA VAL A 154 4.33 -1.92 31.64
C VAL A 154 4.30 -0.50 32.24
N ALA A 155 4.09 -0.40 33.56
CA ALA A 155 4.06 0.87 34.28
C ALA A 155 5.46 1.48 34.46
N ASP A 156 6.53 0.68 34.35
CA ASP A 156 7.92 1.16 34.36
C ASP A 156 8.30 1.79 33.01
N LEU A 157 7.74 2.97 32.77
CA LEU A 157 7.96 3.77 31.57
C LEU A 157 9.42 4.24 31.44
N VAL A 158 10.16 4.32 32.54
CA VAL A 158 11.57 4.73 32.55
C VAL A 158 12.44 3.62 31.96
N ASN A 159 12.17 2.38 32.34
CA ASN A 159 12.96 1.23 31.90
C ASN A 159 12.34 0.44 30.75
N ILE A 160 11.29 0.96 30.10
CA ILE A 160 10.61 0.29 28.99
C ILE A 160 11.54 -0.11 27.82
N LYS A 161 12.70 0.55 27.69
CA LYS A 161 13.76 0.18 26.74
C LYS A 161 14.29 -1.25 26.97
N MET A 162 14.31 -1.74 28.21
CA MET A 162 14.74 -3.11 28.53
C MET A 162 13.85 -4.17 27.87
N TYR A 163 12.58 -3.84 27.63
CA TYR A 163 11.58 -4.74 27.09
C TYR A 163 11.25 -4.46 25.61
N SER A 164 11.89 -3.45 25.02
CA SER A 164 11.59 -2.99 23.67
C SER A 164 12.90 -2.68 22.94
N PRO A 165 13.57 -3.69 22.35
CA PRO A 165 14.94 -3.54 21.83
C PRO A 165 15.06 -2.55 20.66
N ASN A 166 13.97 -2.27 19.95
CA ASN A 166 13.92 -1.28 18.86
C ASN A 166 13.67 0.16 19.37
N LEU A 167 13.56 0.35 20.69
CA LEU A 167 13.37 1.65 21.31
C LEU A 167 14.71 2.38 21.42
N THR A 168 14.87 3.46 20.66
CA THR A 168 16.10 4.24 20.66
C THR A 168 16.17 5.14 21.89
N LYS A 169 15.07 5.85 22.18
CA LYS A 169 15.01 6.89 23.21
C LYS A 169 13.60 7.03 23.79
N VAL A 170 13.53 7.25 25.10
CA VAL A 170 12.33 7.72 25.81
C VAL A 170 12.65 9.08 26.38
N ILE A 171 11.80 10.07 26.11
CA ILE A 171 11.92 11.43 26.65
C ILE A 171 10.69 11.69 27.49
N LEU A 172 10.90 11.90 28.78
CA LEU A 172 9.89 12.40 29.69
C LEU A 172 10.01 13.92 29.72
N ARG A 173 8.94 14.62 29.34
CA ARG A 173 8.81 16.08 29.52
C ARG A 173 7.72 16.35 30.54
N GLU A 174 8.12 16.84 31.69
CA GLU A 174 7.20 17.40 32.68
C GLU A 174 6.87 18.84 32.29
N ASN A 175 5.59 19.18 32.28
CA ASN A 175 5.13 20.55 32.06
C ASN A 175 3.97 20.83 33.03
N GLY A 176 4.32 21.29 34.23
CA GLY A 176 3.37 21.40 35.35
C GLY A 176 2.86 20.02 35.77
N SER A 177 1.55 19.83 35.87
CA SER A 177 0.90 18.57 36.26
C SER A 177 0.82 17.52 35.15
N ILE A 178 1.33 17.80 33.95
CA ILE A 178 1.24 16.91 32.78
C ILE A 178 2.63 16.33 32.48
N VAL A 179 2.72 15.00 32.46
CA VAL A 179 3.90 14.27 32.00
C VAL A 179 3.68 13.82 30.56
N ASN A 180 4.49 14.33 29.63
CA ASN A 180 4.49 13.91 28.24
C ASN A 180 5.57 12.84 28.04
N ILE A 181 5.18 11.70 27.48
CA ILE A 181 6.09 10.59 27.17
C ILE A 181 6.29 10.57 25.65
N CYS A 182 7.51 10.85 25.21
CA CYS A 182 7.88 10.79 23.81
C CYS A 182 8.77 9.57 23.59
N VAL A 183 8.32 8.65 22.73
CA VAL A 183 9.00 7.38 22.48
C VAL A 183 9.53 7.36 21.04
N VAL A 184 10.83 7.17 20.87
CA VAL A 184 11.51 7.15 19.57
C VAL A 184 11.92 5.72 19.25
N TYR A 185 11.44 5.21 18.12
CA TYR A 185 11.80 3.88 17.61
C TYR A 185 12.84 3.99 16.50
N LYS A 186 13.71 2.99 16.41
CA LYS A 186 14.49 2.73 15.21
C LYS A 186 13.60 1.95 14.24
N LEU A 187 13.27 2.55 13.10
CA LEU A 187 12.62 1.85 12.01
C LEU A 187 13.63 0.86 11.41
N SER A 188 13.58 -0.38 11.87
CA SER A 188 14.24 -1.51 11.22
C SER A 188 13.29 -2.01 10.15
N VAL A 189 13.58 -1.69 8.88
CA VAL A 189 12.89 -2.30 7.74
C VAL A 189 13.38 -3.74 7.66
N CYS A 190 12.52 -4.71 7.97
CA CYS A 190 12.78 -6.13 7.71
C CYS A 190 12.57 -6.46 6.24
#